data_AF-A0A2E4NHY0-F1
#
_entry.id   AF-A0A2E4NHY0-F1
#
_cell.length_a   1.000
_cell.length_b   1.000
_cell.length_c   1.000
_cell.angle_alpha   90.00
_cell.angle_beta   90.00
_cell.angle_gamma   90.00
#
_symmetry.space_group_name_H-M   'P 1'
#
loop_
_entity.id
_entity.type
_entity.pdbx_description
1 polymer ?
#
loop_
_entity_poly.entity_id
_entity_poly.type
_entity_poly.pdbx_seq_one_letter_code
_entity_poly.pdbx_strand_id
1 'polypeptide(L)' 'MQVGNVVEIVDWKGSKPDNRKHGTVVRIQGKHRWSVDKRVSSGKDVLAEVLWQDGQMGWVLASRLASLKVD' A
#
# COMPACT_ATOMS: atom_id res chain seq x y z
N MET A 1 -4.92 -8.61 -4.68
CA MET A 1 -4.93 -8.09 -3.29
C MET A 1 -6.36 -7.85 -2.87
N GLN A 2 -6.74 -8.25 -1.66
CA GLN A 2 -8.08 -8.08 -1.10
C GLN A 2 -7.99 -7.56 0.34
N VAL A 3 -9.08 -6.99 0.84
CA VAL A 3 -9.21 -6.67 2.28
C VAL A 3 -9.09 -7.97 3.08
N GLY A 4 -8.36 -7.91 4.20
CA GLY A 4 -8.04 -9.07 5.05
C GLY A 4 -6.71 -9.74 4.70
N ASN A 5 -6.11 -9.46 3.54
CA ASN A 5 -4.79 -10.02 3.22
C ASN A 5 -3.72 -9.43 4.14
N VAL A 6 -2.87 -10.30 4.67
CA VAL A 6 -1.57 -9.90 5.19
C VAL A 6 -0.67 -9.54 4.01
N VAL A 7 -0.02 -8.39 4.09
CA VAL A 7 0.83 -7.84 3.04
C VAL A 7 2.21 -7.51 3.57
N GLU A 8 3.18 -7.59 2.68
CA GLU A 8 4.53 -7.10 2.90
C GLU A 8 4.88 -5.95 1.94
N ILE A 9 5.75 -5.05 2.39
CA ILE A 9 6.29 -3.99 1.54
C ILE A 9 7.47 -4.55 0.73
N VAL A 10 7.29 -4.73 -0.58
CA VAL A 10 8.29 -5.37 -1.47
C VAL A 10 9.29 -4.42 -2.09
N ASP A 11 8.89 -3.17 -2.38
CA ASP A 11 9.79 -2.17 -2.96
C ASP A 11 9.43 -0.78 -2.44
N TRP A 12 10.33 -0.20 -1.64
CA TRP A 12 10.19 1.15 -1.14
C TRP A 12 11.35 2.01 -1.65
N LYS A 13 11.15 2.70 -2.77
CA LYS A 13 11.99 3.84 -3.15
C LYS A 13 11.68 5.03 -2.24
N GLY A 14 12.48 5.22 -1.19
CA GLY A 14 12.41 6.37 -0.28
C GLY A 14 12.75 6.03 1.18
N SER A 15 12.52 6.97 2.10
CA SER A 15 12.63 6.73 3.54
C SER A 15 11.53 5.77 3.98
N LYS A 16 11.88 4.55 4.37
CA LYS A 16 10.94 3.55 4.88
C LYS A 16 10.21 4.15 6.09
N PRO A 17 8.86 4.06 6.18
CA PRO A 17 8.16 4.39 7.41
C PRO A 17 8.56 3.33 8.45
N ASP A 18 9.45 3.72 9.36
CA ASP A 18 9.84 3.04 10.60
C ASP A 18 9.70 1.51 10.60
N ASN A 19 10.69 0.78 10.06
CA ASN A 19 10.85 -0.68 10.22
C ASN A 19 9.60 -1.58 9.97
N ARG A 20 8.51 -1.03 9.44
CA ARG A 20 7.27 -1.76 9.15
C ARG A 20 7.48 -2.62 7.92
N LYS A 21 7.39 -3.93 8.11
CA LYS A 21 7.55 -4.92 7.04
C LYS A 21 6.21 -5.54 6.66
N HIS A 22 5.35 -5.80 7.64
CA HIS A 22 4.09 -6.50 7.47
C HIS A 22 2.91 -5.71 8.04
N GLY A 23 1.75 -5.86 7.41
CA GLY A 23 0.48 -5.34 7.91
C GLY A 23 -0.70 -6.01 7.24
N THR A 24 -1.91 -5.67 7.69
CA THR A 24 -3.15 -6.22 7.14
C THR A 24 -3.87 -5.15 6.35
N VAL A 25 -4.30 -5.47 5.13
CA VAL A 25 -5.13 -4.56 4.33
C VAL A 25 -6.51 -4.47 4.95
N VAL A 26 -6.89 -3.28 5.41
CA VAL A 26 -8.22 -3.05 6.00
C VAL A 26 -9.16 -2.31 5.05
N ARG A 27 -8.60 -1.61 4.05
CA ARG A 27 -9.39 -0.91 3.04
C ARG A 27 -8.62 -0.82 1.73
N ILE A 28 -9.35 -0.88 0.60
CA ILE A 28 -8.81 -0.62 -0.73
C ILE A 28 -9.62 0.51 -1.35
N GLN A 29 -8.94 1.57 -1.79
CA GLN A 29 -9.56 2.66 -2.52
C GLN A 29 -9.01 2.71 -3.95
N GLY A 30 -9.88 2.40 -4.91
CA GLY A 30 -9.57 2.49 -6.33
C GLY A 30 -9.82 3.90 -6.88
N LYS A 31 -8.92 4.37 -7.75
CA LYS A 31 -8.96 5.64 -8.50
C LYS A 31 -8.73 6.88 -7.63
N HIS A 32 -7.50 7.09 -7.18
CA HIS A 32 -7.05 8.44 -6.83
C HIS A 32 -6.30 9.04 -8.03
N ARG A 33 -6.80 10.15 -8.56
CA ARG A 33 -6.11 10.92 -9.60
C ARG A 33 -5.25 11.94 -8.88
N TRP A 34 -4.00 11.60 -8.60
CA TRP A 34 -3.05 12.58 -8.07
C TRP A 34 -2.68 13.54 -9.18
N SER A 35 -3.30 14.72 -9.19
CA SER A 35 -2.90 15.83 -10.05
C SER A 35 -1.72 16.54 -9.40
N VAL A 36 -0.54 15.91 -9.37
CA VAL A 36 0.71 16.59 -9.08
C VAL A 36 1.51 16.59 -10.36
N ASP A 37 1.48 17.72 -11.05
CA ASP A 37 2.16 18.03 -12.30
C ASP A 37 1.70 17.32 -13.59
N LYS A 38 1.53 18.14 -14.64
CA LYS A 38 0.99 17.82 -15.97
C LYS A 38 1.82 16.85 -16.83
N ARG A 39 2.67 15.99 -16.25
CA ARG A 39 3.56 15.09 -17.03
C ARG A 39 3.59 13.63 -16.63
N VAL A 40 2.89 13.21 -15.59
CA VAL A 40 2.99 11.81 -15.13
C VAL A 40 1.70 11.07 -15.44
N SER A 41 1.81 10.13 -16.38
CA SER A 41 1.02 8.92 -16.59
C SER A 41 -0.36 8.90 -15.94
N SER A 42 -1.40 8.82 -16.77
CA SER A 42 -2.79 8.49 -16.41
C SER A 42 -2.94 7.05 -15.89
N GLY A 43 -2.14 6.67 -14.90
CA GLY A 43 -2.24 5.40 -14.19
C GLY A 43 -3.37 5.46 -13.20
N LYS A 44 -4.24 4.46 -13.22
CA LYS A 44 -5.21 4.25 -12.14
C LYS A 44 -4.42 3.71 -10.94
N ASP A 45 -3.91 4.60 -10.09
CA ASP A 45 -3.26 4.17 -8.87
C ASP A 45 -4.32 3.70 -7.86
N VAL A 46 -4.03 2.55 -7.25
CA VAL A 46 -4.86 1.92 -6.23
C VAL A 46 -4.12 2.08 -4.90
N LEU A 47 -4.83 2.61 -3.91
CA LEU A 47 -4.31 2.75 -2.56
C LEU A 47 -4.90 1.67 -1.66
N ALA A 48 -4.07 1.11 -0.81
CA ALA A 48 -4.46 0.22 0.26
C ALA A 48 -4.19 0.91 1.59
N GLU A 49 -5.17 0.92 2.47
CA GLU A 49 -5.00 1.27 3.87
C GLU A 49 -4.58 0.01 4.61
N VAL A 50 -3.45 0.09 5.29
CA VAL A 50 -2.81 -1.04 5.97
C VAL A 50 -2.73 -0.75 7.45
N LEU A 51 -3.23 -1.69 8.25
CA LEU A 51 -2.99 -1.77 9.69
C LEU A 51 -1.66 -2.48 9.91
N TRP A 52 -0.67 -1.75 10.41
CA TRP A 52 0.67 -2.25 10.65
C TRP A 52 0.76 -3.02 11.98
N GLN A 53 1.82 -3.83 12.10
CA GLN A 53 2.13 -4.63 13.29
C GLN A 53 2.26 -3.82 14.60
N ASP A 54 2.57 -2.52 14.52
CA ASP A 54 2.65 -1.61 15.67
C ASP A 54 1.31 -0.96 16.02
N GLY A 55 0.22 -1.40 15.37
CA GLY A 55 -1.13 -0.87 15.55
C GLY A 55 -1.40 0.44 14.82
N GLN A 56 -0.42 1.00 14.10
CA GLN A 56 -0.62 2.21 13.33
C GLN A 56 -1.23 1.93 11.96
N MET A 57 -1.91 2.94 11.42
CA MET A 57 -2.53 2.89 10.10
C MET A 57 -1.71 3.68 9.08
N GLY A 58 -1.62 3.20 7.85
CA GLY A 58 -0.97 3.95 6.78
C GLY A 58 -1.46 3.59 5.39
N TRP A 59 -1.48 4.59 4.52
CA TRP A 59 -1.84 4.43 3.11
C TRP A 59 -0.61 4.09 2.28
N VAL A 60 -0.71 3.03 1.48
CA VAL A 60 0.35 2.56 0.59
C VAL A 60 -0.21 2.28 -0.80
N LEU A 61 0.60 2.53 -1.82
CA LEU A 61 0.31 2.08 -3.17
C LEU A 61 0.18 0.56 -3.21
N ALA A 62 -0.95 0.06 -3.68
CA ALA A 62 -1.20 -1.37 -3.78
C ALA A 62 -0.17 -2.08 -4.68
N SER A 63 0.39 -1.39 -5.67
CA SER A 63 1.48 -1.90 -6.50
C SER A 63 2.80 -2.15 -5.75
N ARG A 64 2.96 -1.60 -4.53
CA ARG A 64 4.14 -1.79 -3.67
C ARG A 64 3.95 -2.84 -2.58
N LEU A 65 2.80 -3.51 -2.57
CA LEU A 65 2.45 -4.53 -1.59
C LEU A 65 2.37 -5.90 -2.27
N ALA A 66 3.01 -6.91 -1.69
CA ALA A 66 2.76 -8.30 -2.03
C ALA A 66 1.87 -8.94 -0.97
N SER A 67 0.89 -9.74 -1.39
CA SER A 67 0.11 -10.55 -0.44
C SER A 67 0.94 -11.74 0.00
N LEU A 68 1.11 -11.89 1.32
CA LEU A 68 1.65 -13.10 1.91
C LEU A 68 0.57 -14.17 1.86
N LYS A 69 0.89 -15.34 1.30
CA LYS A 69 0.05 -16.52 1.47
C LYS A 69 0.31 -17.03 2.88
N VAL A 70 -0.73 -17.06 3.70
CA VAL A 70 -0.71 -17.80 4.97
C VAL A 70 -1.29 -19.17 4.62
N ASP A 71 -0.46 -20.21 4.69
CA ASP A 71 -0.87 -21.61 4.54
C ASP A 71 -1.82 -22.06 5.66
#